data_AF-A0A8J6LY12-F1
#
_entry.id   AF-A0A8J6LY12-F1
#
_cell.length_a   1.000
_cell.length_b   1.000
_cell.length_c   1.000
_cell.angle_alpha   90.00
_cell.angle_beta   90.00
_cell.angle_gamma   90.00
#
_symmetry.space_group_name_H-M   'P 1'
#
loop_
_entity.id
_entity.type
_entity.pdbx_description
1 polymer ?
#
loop_
_entity_poly.entity_id
_entity_poly.type
_entity_poly.pdbx_seq_one_letter_code
_entity_poly.pdbx_strand_id
1 'polypeptide(L)'
;MKKMNFTRTLVMAAASFGLIATGAAAAQPDREPASSLSELLNRVQQDSREASQSFQQREQEFQQARSQQQALLNQARSELSTLQGQASSLQAQFDANQARIDELDVQLREAQGEFGELFGVARQTAGEFAAAVRSSAISAQYPGRHRVLDRLANSTTLPTREELDALWKTMLREMIEQGNTVVFNRTVANLDDSGEAPVYRVGPFVLFTTQGGAQFLKYDGSNNLLSVLERQPSGRT
;
A
#
# COMPACT_ATOMS: atom_id res chain seq x y z
N MET A 1 -20.04 -2.45 0.01
CA MET A 1 -19.71 -3.83 -0.41
C MET A 1 -20.92 -4.45 -1.08
N LYS A 2 -20.83 -4.69 -2.39
CA LYS A 2 -21.92 -5.15 -3.26
C LYS A 2 -21.96 -6.68 -3.19
N LYS A 3 -23.02 -7.25 -2.63
CA LYS A 3 -23.20 -8.72 -2.57
C LYS A 3 -23.40 -9.25 -3.98
N MET A 4 -22.45 -10.05 -4.46
CA MET A 4 -22.52 -10.71 -5.76
C MET A 4 -23.06 -12.12 -5.52
N ASN A 5 -24.33 -12.32 -5.88
CA ASN A 5 -25.01 -13.60 -5.77
C ASN A 5 -24.44 -14.54 -6.84
N PHE A 6 -23.72 -15.58 -6.42
CA PHE A 6 -23.25 -16.65 -7.30
C PHE A 6 -24.40 -17.66 -7.46
N THR A 7 -25.12 -17.56 -8.56
CA THR A 7 -26.14 -18.53 -8.97
C THR A 7 -25.46 -19.89 -9.21
N ARG A 8 -25.70 -20.82 -8.29
CA ARG A 8 -25.34 -22.23 -8.43
C ARG A 8 -26.24 -22.87 -9.49
N THR A 9 -25.74 -22.97 -10.72
CA THR A 9 -26.35 -23.83 -11.74
C THR A 9 -26.07 -25.28 -11.38
N LEU A 10 -27.00 -25.86 -10.61
CA LEU A 10 -27.01 -27.26 -10.26
C LEU A 10 -27.59 -28.02 -11.46
N VAL A 11 -26.73 -28.57 -12.30
CA VAL A 11 -27.15 -29.53 -13.34
C VAL A 11 -27.57 -30.80 -12.61
N MET A 12 -28.87 -30.90 -12.30
CA MET A 12 -29.50 -32.16 -11.93
C MET A 12 -29.41 -33.11 -13.12
N ALA A 13 -28.41 -33.98 -13.11
CA ALA A 13 -28.46 -35.23 -13.85
C ALA A 13 -29.52 -36.11 -13.16
N ALA A 14 -30.77 -35.96 -13.60
CA ALA A 14 -31.87 -36.84 -13.24
C ALA A 14 -31.56 -38.24 -13.79
N ALA A 15 -30.86 -39.06 -13.00
CA ALA A 15 -30.81 -40.50 -13.19
C ALA A 15 -32.17 -41.07 -12.78
N SER A 16 -33.19 -40.84 -13.61
CA SER A 16 -34.42 -41.62 -13.56
C SER A 16 -34.09 -43.02 -14.07
N PHE A 17 -33.74 -43.90 -13.14
CA PHE A 17 -33.77 -45.35 -13.28
C PHE A 17 -35.24 -45.77 -13.46
N GLY A 18 -35.81 -45.46 -14.63
CA GLY A 18 -37.00 -46.09 -15.13
C GLY A 18 -36.57 -47.37 -15.84
N LEU A 19 -36.82 -48.52 -15.21
CA LEU A 19 -36.79 -49.83 -15.84
C LEU A 19 -37.70 -49.81 -17.07
N ILE A 20 -37.15 -49.41 -18.21
CA ILE A 20 -37.72 -49.79 -19.50
C ILE A 20 -37.14 -51.17 -19.76
N ALA A 21 -37.89 -52.18 -19.35
CA ALA A 21 -37.80 -53.51 -19.93
C ALA A 21 -38.28 -53.40 -21.39
N THR A 22 -37.47 -52.77 -22.24
CA THR A 22 -37.54 -52.98 -23.67
C THR A 22 -37.03 -54.40 -23.89
N GLY A 23 -37.95 -55.35 -23.74
CA GLY A 23 -37.86 -56.57 -24.51
C GLY A 23 -37.59 -56.12 -25.94
N ALA A 24 -36.41 -56.45 -26.44
CA ALA A 24 -36.14 -56.35 -27.85
C ALA A 24 -37.23 -57.20 -28.51
N ALA A 25 -38.27 -56.55 -29.01
CA ALA A 25 -39.04 -57.06 -30.11
C ALA A 25 -38.03 -57.16 -31.26
N ALA A 26 -37.28 -58.28 -31.27
CA ALA A 26 -36.67 -58.76 -32.48
C ALA A 26 -37.83 -58.78 -33.47
N ALA A 27 -37.72 -57.98 -34.53
CA ALA A 27 -38.59 -58.12 -35.68
C ALA A 27 -38.50 -59.58 -36.11
N GLN A 28 -39.49 -60.39 -35.72
CA GLN A 28 -39.63 -61.74 -36.20
C GLN A 28 -40.07 -61.58 -37.64
N PRO A 29 -39.26 -61.99 -38.64
CA PRO A 29 -39.81 -62.15 -39.97
C PRO A 29 -40.94 -63.18 -39.85
N ASP A 30 -42.10 -62.89 -40.44
CA ASP A 30 -43.21 -63.85 -40.54
C ASP A 30 -42.67 -65.15 -41.17
N ARG A 31 -42.44 -66.18 -40.34
CA ARG A 31 -41.89 -67.48 -40.75
C ARG A 31 -42.99 -68.54 -40.62
N GLU A 32 -43.25 -69.26 -41.71
CA GLU A 32 -44.26 -70.32 -41.80
C GLU A 32 -44.12 -71.39 -40.69
N PRO A 33 -45.24 -71.98 -40.22
CA PRO A 33 -45.24 -73.02 -39.20
C PRO A 33 -44.44 -74.25 -39.65
N ALA A 34 -43.61 -74.80 -38.77
CA ALA A 34 -42.74 -75.94 -39.09
C ALA A 34 -43.54 -77.18 -39.48
N SER A 35 -43.14 -77.86 -40.57
CA SER A 35 -43.89 -78.97 -41.16
C SER A 35 -43.60 -80.34 -40.52
N SER A 36 -42.60 -80.42 -39.63
CA SER A 36 -42.24 -81.66 -38.89
C SER A 36 -41.53 -81.38 -37.55
N LEU A 37 -41.55 -82.35 -36.63
CA LEU A 37 -40.90 -82.26 -35.31
C LEU A 37 -39.37 -82.07 -35.41
N SER A 38 -38.75 -82.66 -36.43
CA SER A 38 -37.33 -82.53 -36.74
C SER A 38 -36.97 -81.14 -37.27
N GLU A 39 -37.83 -80.53 -38.08
CA GLU A 39 -37.64 -79.15 -38.55
C GLU A 39 -37.75 -78.13 -37.40
N LEU A 40 -38.67 -78.37 -36.46
CA LEU A 40 -38.82 -77.58 -35.23
C LEU A 40 -37.58 -77.67 -34.32
N LEU A 41 -37.05 -78.88 -34.12
CA LEU A 41 -35.82 -79.10 -33.34
C LEU A 41 -34.62 -78.40 -33.97
N ASN A 42 -34.48 -78.47 -35.30
CA ASN A 42 -33.41 -77.78 -36.02
C ASN A 42 -33.51 -76.25 -35.90
N ARG A 43 -34.73 -75.68 -35.99
CA ARG A 43 -34.95 -74.24 -35.75
C ARG A 43 -34.59 -73.84 -34.32
N VAL A 44 -35.05 -74.58 -33.31
CA VAL A 44 -34.73 -74.30 -31.90
C VAL A 44 -33.21 -74.37 -31.64
N GLN A 45 -32.52 -75.35 -32.23
CA GLN A 45 -31.06 -75.45 -32.11
C GLN A 45 -30.34 -74.29 -32.79
N GLN A 46 -30.83 -73.83 -33.95
CA GLN A 46 -30.26 -72.69 -34.65
C GLN A 46 -30.53 -71.37 -33.90
N ASP A 47 -31.77 -71.13 -33.47
CA ASP A 47 -32.16 -69.96 -32.67
C ASP A 47 -31.39 -69.91 -31.34
N SER A 48 -31.17 -71.06 -30.69
CA SER A 48 -30.37 -71.13 -29.46
C SER A 48 -28.91 -70.76 -29.70
N ARG A 49 -28.33 -71.16 -30.83
CA ARG A 49 -26.95 -70.79 -31.20
C ARG A 49 -26.84 -69.30 -31.52
N GLU A 50 -27.77 -68.75 -32.31
CA GLU A 50 -27.83 -67.33 -32.65
C GLU A 50 -28.05 -66.45 -31.40
N ALA A 51 -28.97 -66.86 -30.51
CA ALA A 51 -29.21 -66.20 -29.23
C ALA A 51 -27.99 -66.25 -28.30
N SER A 52 -27.32 -67.40 -28.20
CA SER A 52 -26.10 -67.57 -27.40
C SER A 52 -24.99 -66.60 -27.85
N GLN A 53 -24.77 -66.47 -29.16
CA GLN A 53 -23.80 -65.51 -29.70
C GLN A 53 -24.20 -64.05 -29.39
N SER A 54 -25.49 -63.70 -29.54
CA SER A 54 -25.97 -62.36 -29.19
C SER A 54 -25.81 -62.05 -27.70
N PHE A 55 -26.08 -63.01 -26.82
CA PHE A 55 -25.89 -62.83 -25.37
C PHE A 55 -24.43 -62.63 -25.02
N GLN A 56 -23.51 -63.41 -25.62
CA GLN A 56 -22.07 -63.22 -25.42
C GLN A 56 -21.61 -61.83 -25.86
N GLN A 57 -22.09 -61.32 -27.00
CA GLN A 57 -21.79 -59.96 -27.46
C GLN A 57 -22.30 -58.90 -26.47
N ARG A 58 -23.56 -58.99 -26.04
CA ARG A 58 -24.13 -58.04 -25.06
C ARG A 58 -23.42 -58.10 -23.71
N GLU A 59 -23.03 -59.29 -23.26
CA GLU A 59 -22.27 -59.43 -22.02
C GLU A 59 -20.90 -58.75 -22.13
N GLN A 60 -20.20 -58.93 -23.25
CA GLN A 60 -18.94 -58.23 -23.53
C GLN A 60 -19.14 -56.71 -23.57
N GLU A 61 -20.15 -56.22 -24.29
CA GLU A 61 -20.50 -54.79 -24.33
C GLU A 61 -20.81 -54.24 -22.95
N PHE A 62 -21.57 -54.96 -22.13
CA PHE A 62 -21.90 -54.56 -20.77
C PHE A 62 -20.67 -54.50 -19.86
N GLN A 63 -19.78 -55.51 -19.95
CA GLN A 63 -18.53 -55.51 -19.19
C GLN A 63 -17.61 -54.36 -19.61
N GLN A 64 -17.54 -54.05 -20.91
CA GLN A 64 -16.79 -52.91 -21.44
C GLN A 64 -17.40 -51.57 -20.98
N ALA A 65 -18.72 -51.40 -21.06
CA ALA A 65 -19.38 -50.18 -20.60
C ALA A 65 -19.18 -49.96 -19.09
N ARG A 66 -19.27 -51.03 -18.29
CA ARG A 66 -19.01 -50.99 -16.84
C ARG A 66 -17.56 -50.60 -16.53
N SER A 67 -16.59 -51.17 -17.24
CA SER A 67 -15.18 -50.85 -17.03
C SER A 67 -14.86 -49.41 -17.43
N GLN A 68 -15.45 -48.92 -18.52
CA GLN A 68 -15.36 -47.51 -18.94
C GLN A 68 -15.96 -46.57 -17.89
N GLN A 69 -17.16 -46.85 -17.39
CA GLN A 69 -17.78 -46.04 -16.32
C GLN A 69 -16.94 -46.02 -15.04
N GLN A 70 -16.38 -47.17 -14.65
CA GLN A 70 -15.51 -47.24 -13.48
C GLN A 70 -14.22 -46.45 -13.68
N ALA A 71 -13.63 -46.48 -14.88
CA ALA A 71 -12.46 -45.68 -15.22
C ALA A 71 -12.77 -44.17 -15.14
N LEU A 72 -13.88 -43.72 -15.73
CA LEU A 72 -14.32 -42.33 -15.65
C LEU A 72 -14.57 -41.88 -14.20
N LEU A 73 -15.22 -42.72 -13.39
CA LEU A 73 -15.45 -42.42 -11.98
C LEU A 73 -14.14 -42.30 -11.19
N ASN A 74 -13.20 -43.21 -11.43
CA ASN A 74 -11.88 -43.17 -10.79
C ASN A 74 -11.10 -41.93 -11.19
N GLN A 75 -11.15 -41.55 -12.47
CA GLN A 75 -10.54 -40.32 -12.98
C GLN A 75 -11.14 -39.08 -12.32
N ALA A 76 -12.46 -38.95 -12.30
CA ALA A 76 -13.15 -37.82 -11.67
C ALA A 76 -12.85 -37.72 -10.17
N ARG A 77 -12.75 -38.85 -9.46
CA ARG A 77 -12.36 -38.88 -8.03
C ARG A 77 -10.93 -38.41 -7.82
N SER A 78 -10.00 -38.84 -8.68
CA SER A 78 -8.59 -38.42 -8.62
C SER A 78 -8.46 -36.91 -8.87
N GLU A 79 -9.18 -36.39 -9.87
CA GLU A 79 -9.20 -34.96 -10.19
C GLU A 79 -9.79 -34.14 -9.04
N LEU A 80 -10.92 -34.57 -8.48
CA LEU A 80 -11.53 -33.93 -7.31
C LEU A 80 -10.56 -33.88 -6.13
N SER A 81 -9.88 -34.99 -5.81
CA SER A 81 -8.90 -35.04 -4.73
C SER A 81 -7.73 -34.06 -4.96
N THR A 82 -7.28 -33.93 -6.22
CA THR A 82 -6.20 -33.02 -6.59
C THR A 82 -6.64 -31.56 -6.40
N LEU A 83 -7.81 -31.21 -6.91
CA LEU A 83 -8.37 -29.87 -6.79
C LEU A 83 -8.67 -29.50 -5.33
N GLN A 84 -9.15 -30.44 -4.52
CA GLN A 84 -9.34 -30.22 -3.08
C GLN A 84 -8.02 -29.94 -2.36
N GLY A 85 -6.96 -30.68 -2.69
CA GLY A 85 -5.62 -30.43 -2.15
C GLY A 85 -5.08 -29.04 -2.54
N GLN A 86 -5.25 -28.66 -3.82
CA GLN A 86 -4.87 -27.33 -4.30
C GLN A 86 -5.67 -26.21 -3.60
N ALA A 87 -6.99 -26.38 -3.47
CA ALA A 87 -7.85 -25.43 -2.78
C ALA A 87 -7.45 -25.26 -1.31
N SER A 88 -7.14 -26.36 -0.60
CA SER A 88 -6.67 -26.31 0.78
C SER A 88 -5.33 -25.58 0.92
N SER A 89 -4.39 -25.82 0.00
CA SER A 89 -3.09 -25.13 -0.01
C SER A 89 -3.25 -23.62 -0.28
N LEU A 90 -4.08 -23.27 -1.26
CA LEU A 90 -4.35 -21.88 -1.60
C LEU A 90 -5.07 -21.14 -0.46
N GLN A 91 -6.01 -21.80 0.22
CA GLN A 91 -6.68 -21.24 1.38
C GLN A 91 -5.68 -20.97 2.52
N ALA A 92 -4.78 -21.91 2.82
CA ALA A 92 -3.76 -21.71 3.84
C ALA A 92 -2.80 -20.55 3.50
N GLN A 93 -2.43 -20.40 2.22
CA GLN A 93 -1.63 -19.25 1.76
C GLN A 93 -2.39 -17.93 1.88
N PHE A 94 -3.68 -17.93 1.51
CA PHE A 94 -4.54 -16.76 1.65
C PHE A 94 -4.64 -16.32 3.11
N ASP A 95 -4.91 -17.26 4.02
CA ASP A 95 -5.05 -16.97 5.45
C ASP A 95 -3.72 -16.44 6.05
N ALA A 96 -2.59 -17.04 5.66
CA ALA A 96 -1.26 -16.57 6.08
C ALA A 96 -0.94 -15.17 5.54
N ASN A 97 -1.27 -14.88 4.28
CA ASN A 97 -1.08 -13.57 3.69
C ASN A 97 -1.98 -12.52 4.35
N GLN A 98 -3.23 -12.87 4.66
CA GLN A 98 -4.14 -11.96 5.35
C GLN A 98 -3.63 -11.61 6.75
N ALA A 99 -3.16 -12.60 7.51
CA ALA A 99 -2.55 -12.37 8.82
C ALA A 99 -1.31 -11.46 8.72
N ARG A 100 -0.49 -11.65 7.68
CA ARG A 100 0.70 -10.80 7.45
C ARG A 100 0.32 -9.36 7.06
N ILE A 101 -0.73 -9.19 6.25
CA ILE A 101 -1.25 -7.86 5.90
C ILE A 101 -1.76 -7.16 7.16
N ASP A 102 -2.54 -7.84 7.99
CA ASP A 102 -3.09 -7.26 9.22
C ASP A 102 -1.97 -6.85 10.19
N GLU A 103 -0.90 -7.66 10.32
CA GLU A 103 0.29 -7.33 11.11
C GLU A 103 1.02 -6.09 10.57
N LEU A 104 1.25 -6.03 9.25
CA LEU A 104 1.92 -4.91 8.61
C LEU A 104 1.10 -3.61 8.71
N ASP A 105 -0.22 -3.70 8.63
CA ASP A 105 -1.12 -2.56 8.81
C ASP A 105 -1.05 -2.01 10.23
N VAL A 106 -0.92 -2.87 11.25
CA VAL A 106 -0.71 -2.43 12.63
C VAL A 106 0.65 -1.73 12.76
N GLN A 107 1.73 -2.35 12.27
CA GLN A 107 3.07 -1.75 12.30
C GLN A 107 3.11 -0.40 11.59
N LEU A 108 2.42 -0.28 10.45
CA LEU A 108 2.34 0.96 9.70
C LEU A 108 1.63 2.05 10.52
N ARG A 109 0.52 1.73 11.19
CA ARG A 109 -0.21 2.69 12.04
C ARG A 109 0.60 3.12 13.25
N GLU A 110 1.31 2.20 13.89
CA GLU A 110 2.22 2.49 15.00
C GLU A 110 3.34 3.43 14.55
N ALA A 111 4.02 3.11 13.44
CA ALA A 111 5.07 3.95 12.87
C ALA A 111 4.55 5.33 12.44
N GLN A 112 3.34 5.42 11.90
CA GLN A 112 2.69 6.70 11.58
C GLN A 112 2.38 7.52 12.84
N GLY A 113 1.94 6.87 13.92
CA GLY A 113 1.72 7.49 15.21
C GLY A 113 3.00 8.06 15.80
N GLU A 114 4.04 7.23 15.92
CA GLU A 114 5.37 7.62 16.39
C GLU A 114 5.94 8.77 15.54
N PHE A 115 5.84 8.67 14.22
CA PHE A 115 6.30 9.74 13.32
C PHE A 115 5.49 11.03 13.51
N GLY A 116 4.19 10.94 13.81
CA GLY A 116 3.35 12.09 14.16
C GLY A 116 3.81 12.79 15.43
N GLU A 117 4.16 12.03 16.48
CA GLU A 117 4.72 12.58 17.72
C GLU A 117 6.07 13.27 17.49
N LEU A 118 6.99 12.58 16.79
CA LEU A 118 8.29 13.15 16.42
C LEU A 118 8.14 14.41 15.56
N PHE A 119 7.17 14.44 14.66
CA PHE A 119 6.88 15.62 13.87
C PHE A 119 6.35 16.78 14.73
N GLY A 120 5.50 16.51 15.71
CA GLY A 120 5.06 17.51 16.68
C GLY A 120 6.23 18.18 17.39
N VAL A 121 7.19 17.37 17.88
CA VAL A 121 8.43 17.87 18.51
C VAL A 121 9.28 18.68 17.52
N ALA A 122 9.42 18.20 16.28
CA ALA A 122 10.15 18.92 15.24
C ALA A 122 9.51 20.29 14.91
N ARG A 123 8.18 20.38 14.86
CA ARG A 123 7.46 21.65 14.65
C ARG A 123 7.67 22.63 15.78
N GLN A 124 7.56 22.15 17.02
CA GLN A 124 7.81 22.96 18.20
C GLN A 124 9.25 23.51 18.18
N THR A 125 10.22 22.62 17.97
CA THR A 125 11.65 22.97 17.90
C THR A 125 11.93 23.95 16.76
N ALA A 126 11.30 23.75 15.59
CA ALA A 126 11.41 24.66 14.46
C ALA A 126 10.85 26.05 14.80
N GLY A 127 9.71 26.15 15.49
CA GLY A 127 9.11 27.42 15.90
C GLY A 127 9.95 28.17 16.93
N GLU A 128 10.45 27.46 17.95
CA GLU A 128 11.38 27.99 18.95
C GLU A 128 12.67 28.51 18.28
N PHE A 129 13.24 27.72 17.38
CA PHE A 129 14.45 28.10 16.67
C PHE A 129 14.20 29.23 15.66
N ALA A 130 13.03 29.28 15.01
CA ALA A 130 12.65 30.39 14.13
C ALA A 130 12.59 31.72 14.90
N ALA A 131 12.05 31.71 16.12
CA ALA A 131 12.04 32.87 17.00
C ALA A 131 13.46 33.33 17.37
N ALA A 132 14.34 32.39 17.77
CA ALA A 132 15.73 32.68 18.08
C ALA A 132 16.49 33.27 16.87
N VAL A 133 16.35 32.66 15.68
CA VAL A 133 16.94 33.14 14.43
C VAL A 133 16.39 34.52 14.05
N ARG A 134 15.09 34.77 14.24
CA ARG A 134 14.47 36.06 13.96
C ARG A 134 15.05 37.17 14.83
N SER A 135 15.31 36.91 16.12
CA SER A 135 15.92 37.89 17.03
C SER A 135 17.44 38.02 16.90
N SER A 136 18.11 37.06 16.26
CA SER A 136 19.57 37.03 16.15
C SER A 136 20.12 38.19 15.32
N ALA A 137 21.19 38.83 15.82
CA ALA A 137 21.93 39.86 15.09
C ALA A 137 22.49 39.36 13.73
N ILE A 138 22.65 38.05 13.57
CA ILE A 138 23.07 37.43 12.29
C ILE A 138 22.00 37.64 11.21
N SER A 139 20.71 37.75 11.59
CA SER A 139 19.63 38.06 10.65
C SER A 139 19.66 39.52 10.17
N ALA A 140 20.43 40.39 10.83
CA ALA A 140 20.79 41.70 10.29
C ALA A 140 21.73 41.60 9.08
N GLN A 141 22.47 40.50 8.91
CA GLN A 141 23.27 40.27 7.70
C GLN A 141 22.51 39.41 6.68
N TYR A 142 21.81 38.38 7.16
CA TYR A 142 21.09 37.42 6.35
C TYR A 142 19.59 37.45 6.69
N PRO A 143 18.82 38.40 6.12
CA PRO A 143 17.40 38.52 6.42
C PRO A 143 16.60 37.32 5.88
N GLY A 144 15.50 36.98 6.56
CA GLY A 144 14.54 35.96 6.10
C GLY A 144 14.92 34.50 6.38
N ARG A 145 16.03 34.23 7.08
CA ARG A 145 16.47 32.85 7.42
C ARG A 145 15.44 32.07 8.24
N HIS A 146 14.65 32.73 9.09
CA HIS A 146 13.61 32.11 9.89
C HIS A 146 12.42 31.58 9.06
N ARG A 147 12.22 32.06 7.81
CA ARG A 147 11.00 31.76 7.04
C ARG A 147 10.81 30.27 6.75
N VAL A 148 11.90 29.54 6.51
CA VAL A 148 11.81 28.09 6.27
C VAL A 148 11.41 27.33 7.54
N LEU A 149 11.88 27.79 8.70
CA LEU A 149 11.54 27.25 10.01
C LEU A 149 10.10 27.58 10.39
N ASP A 150 9.64 28.80 10.09
CA ASP A 150 8.25 29.21 10.29
C ASP A 150 7.27 28.38 9.44
N ARG A 151 7.65 28.04 8.20
CA ARG A 151 6.85 27.13 7.38
C ARG A 151 6.78 25.73 8.00
N LEU A 152 7.91 25.21 8.45
CA LEU A 152 7.97 23.90 9.11
C LEU A 152 7.13 23.87 10.39
N ALA A 153 7.22 24.91 11.22
CA ALA A 153 6.46 25.03 12.46
C ALA A 153 4.93 25.11 12.22
N ASN A 154 4.51 25.83 11.18
CA ASN A 154 3.09 26.03 10.86
C ASN A 154 2.48 24.94 9.97
N SER A 155 3.30 24.06 9.37
CA SER A 155 2.82 23.00 8.47
C SER A 155 1.91 22.01 9.18
N THR A 156 0.67 21.85 8.71
CA THR A 156 -0.28 20.85 9.23
C THR A 156 -0.09 19.46 8.64
N THR A 157 0.72 19.35 7.58
CA THR A 157 1.02 18.10 6.89
C THR A 157 2.41 17.61 7.23
N LEU A 158 2.63 16.31 7.04
CA LEU A 158 3.93 15.68 7.20
C LEU A 158 4.97 16.41 6.33
N PRO A 159 6.11 16.83 6.91
CA PRO A 159 7.11 17.61 6.20
C PRO A 159 7.92 16.68 5.31
N THR A 160 8.41 17.21 4.19
CA THR A 160 9.31 16.43 3.34
C THR A 160 10.69 16.31 4.00
N ARG A 161 11.49 15.35 3.54
CA ARG A 161 12.89 15.23 3.96
C ARG A 161 13.66 16.54 3.78
N GLU A 162 13.38 17.27 2.70
CA GLU A 162 14.04 18.53 2.37
C GLU A 162 13.71 19.64 3.39
N GLU A 163 12.47 19.66 3.89
CA GLU A 163 12.02 20.59 4.93
C GLU A 163 12.63 20.26 6.29
N LEU A 164 12.70 18.97 6.65
CA LEU A 164 13.42 18.52 7.86
C LEU A 164 14.91 18.85 7.78
N ASP A 165 15.49 18.71 6.59
CA ASP A 165 16.88 19.07 6.36
C ASP A 165 17.15 20.56 6.58
N ALA A 166 16.18 21.41 6.23
CA ALA A 166 16.32 22.84 6.42
C ALA A 166 16.45 23.23 7.90
N LEU A 167 15.87 22.47 8.83
CA LEU A 167 15.98 22.72 10.27
C LEU A 167 17.44 22.67 10.73
N TRP A 168 18.08 21.50 10.61
CA TRP A 168 19.44 21.30 11.10
C TRP A 168 20.46 22.10 10.27
N LYS A 169 20.24 22.29 8.96
CA LYS A 169 21.10 23.14 8.12
C LYS A 169 21.06 24.60 8.58
N THR A 170 19.89 25.11 8.96
CA THR A 170 19.75 26.47 9.48
C THR A 170 20.37 26.59 10.88
N MET A 171 20.23 25.56 11.72
CA MET A 171 20.90 25.48 13.02
C MET A 171 22.42 25.53 12.89
N LEU A 172 23.01 24.69 12.03
CA LEU A 172 24.44 24.69 11.80
C LEU A 172 24.93 26.02 11.24
N ARG A 173 24.19 26.61 10.30
CA ARG A 173 24.54 27.94 9.78
C ARG A 173 24.52 28.99 10.89
N GLU A 174 23.51 28.99 11.76
CA GLU A 174 23.47 29.89 12.91
C GLU A 174 24.69 29.67 13.82
N MET A 175 25.02 28.43 14.19
CA MET A 175 26.17 28.11 15.03
C MET A 175 27.51 28.57 14.42
N ILE A 176 27.70 28.38 13.11
CA ILE A 176 28.91 28.82 12.41
C ILE A 176 28.99 30.35 12.43
N GLU A 177 27.90 31.03 12.09
CA GLU A 177 27.88 32.49 12.01
C GLU A 177 28.01 33.17 13.38
N GLN A 178 27.64 32.48 14.47
CA GLN A 178 27.87 32.96 15.83
C GLN A 178 29.35 33.10 16.18
N GLY A 179 30.24 32.30 15.57
CA GLY A 179 31.69 32.41 15.75
C GLY A 179 32.36 33.47 14.88
N ASN A 180 31.64 34.04 13.91
CA ASN A 180 32.22 34.93 12.91
C ASN A 180 32.16 36.40 13.34
N THR A 181 33.21 37.15 12.98
CA THR A 181 33.22 38.61 13.01
C THR A 181 33.31 39.13 11.57
N VAL A 182 32.33 39.94 11.17
CA VAL A 182 32.18 40.36 9.77
C VAL A 182 31.78 41.82 9.67
N VAL A 183 32.07 42.41 8.51
CA VAL A 183 31.60 43.74 8.13
C VAL A 183 30.67 43.61 6.95
N PHE A 184 29.51 44.25 7.00
CA PHE A 184 28.55 44.28 5.91
C PHE A 184 27.86 45.64 5.83
N ASN A 185 27.36 46.00 4.64
CA ASN A 185 26.66 47.27 4.44
C ASN A 185 25.16 47.07 4.67
N ARG A 186 24.55 47.96 5.43
CA ARG A 186 23.10 47.98 5.66
C ARG A 186 22.63 49.37 6.09
N THR A 187 21.41 49.72 5.72
CA THR A 187 20.76 50.94 6.21
C THR A 187 20.51 50.86 7.71
N VAL A 188 20.87 51.92 8.43
CA VAL A 188 20.69 52.07 9.87
C VAL A 188 19.78 53.27 10.12
N ALA A 189 18.67 53.04 10.83
CA ALA A 189 17.75 54.10 11.23
C ALA A 189 18.38 55.01 12.29
N ASN A 190 18.04 56.30 12.21
CA ASN A 190 18.54 57.36 13.10
C ASN A 190 20.05 57.60 13.00
N LEU A 191 20.67 57.19 11.89
CA LEU A 191 21.99 57.66 11.50
C LEU A 191 21.82 58.95 10.69
N ASP A 192 22.67 59.95 10.92
CA ASP A 192 22.61 61.28 10.27
C ASP A 192 22.64 61.21 8.73
N ASP A 193 23.06 60.07 8.18
CA ASP A 193 23.10 59.79 6.75
C ASP A 193 22.07 58.70 6.40
N SER A 194 21.17 59.00 5.44
CA SER A 194 20.08 58.11 5.01
C SER A 194 20.54 56.93 4.13
N GLY A 195 21.85 56.73 3.98
CA GLY A 195 22.48 55.72 3.13
C GLY A 195 22.76 54.37 3.82
N GLU A 196 23.38 53.45 3.08
CA GLU A 196 23.96 52.25 3.67
C GLU A 196 25.20 52.59 4.49
N ALA A 197 25.28 52.04 5.71
CA ALA A 197 26.42 52.20 6.60
C ALA A 197 27.20 50.89 6.72
N PRO A 198 28.54 50.94 6.90
CA PRO A 198 29.30 49.76 7.29
C PRO A 198 28.93 49.36 8.72
N VAL A 199 28.44 48.13 8.86
CA VAL A 199 28.06 47.51 10.13
C VAL A 199 29.03 46.39 10.46
N TYR A 200 29.64 46.48 11.64
CA TYR A 200 30.51 45.46 12.20
C TYR A 200 29.67 44.56 13.11
N ARG A 201 29.67 43.26 12.84
CA ARG A 201 29.00 42.23 13.64
C ARG A 201 30.04 41.33 14.29
N VAL A 202 29.95 41.19 15.61
CA VAL A 202 30.73 40.22 16.39
C VAL A 202 29.77 39.16 16.93
N GLY A 203 29.72 38.01 16.25
CA GLY A 203 28.82 36.92 16.58
C GLY A 203 27.34 37.36 16.59
N PRO A 204 26.53 36.88 17.55
CA PRO A 204 25.16 37.36 17.77
C PRO A 204 25.05 38.52 18.78
N PHE A 205 26.16 38.98 19.37
CA PHE A 205 26.13 39.79 20.60
C PHE A 205 26.23 41.29 20.35
N VAL A 206 27.09 41.71 19.42
CA VAL A 206 27.43 43.13 19.24
C VAL A 206 27.30 43.51 17.77
N LEU A 207 26.59 44.61 17.53
CA LEU A 207 26.53 45.32 16.27
C LEU A 207 26.97 46.76 16.52
N PHE A 208 27.87 47.28 15.71
CA PHE A 208 28.28 48.67 15.78
C PHE A 208 28.63 49.23 14.41
N THR A 209 28.59 50.55 14.28
CA THR A 209 29.11 51.28 13.12
C THR A 209 30.16 52.29 13.56
N THR A 210 31.04 52.66 12.63
CA THR A 210 32.04 53.72 12.82
C THR A 210 31.66 54.99 12.06
N GLN A 211 30.58 54.97 11.28
CA GLN A 211 30.07 56.13 10.56
C GLN A 211 29.37 57.07 11.56
N GLY A 212 29.79 58.33 11.63
CA GLY A 212 29.31 59.25 12.66
C GLY A 212 29.90 59.00 14.07
N GLY A 213 30.98 58.22 14.17
CA GLY A 213 31.61 57.82 15.43
C GLY A 213 31.30 56.37 15.81
N ALA A 214 31.89 55.86 16.90
CA ALA A 214 31.62 54.51 17.39
C ALA A 214 30.23 54.45 18.04
N GLN A 215 29.25 53.89 17.32
CA GLN A 215 27.86 53.78 17.76
C GLN A 215 27.41 52.32 17.77
N PHE A 216 26.82 51.88 18.89
CA PHE A 216 26.21 50.55 19.00
C PHE A 216 24.83 50.53 18.36
N LEU A 217 24.49 49.39 17.75
CA LEU A 217 23.25 49.19 17.03
C LEU A 217 22.38 48.14 17.72
N LYS A 218 21.06 48.33 17.65
CA LYS A 218 20.06 47.32 17.99
C LYS A 218 19.45 46.76 16.71
N TYR A 219 19.27 45.45 16.66
CA TYR A 219 18.47 44.80 15.64
C TYR A 219 17.06 44.53 16.15
N ASP A 220 16.06 45.01 15.41
CA ASP A 220 14.66 44.63 15.58
C ASP A 220 14.29 43.58 14.53
N GLY A 221 14.19 42.33 14.98
CA GLY A 221 13.84 41.19 14.13
C GLY A 221 12.40 41.21 13.58
N SER A 222 11.49 41.96 14.20
CA SER A 222 10.09 42.07 13.76
C SER A 222 9.95 42.98 12.56
N ASN A 223 10.61 44.14 12.61
CA ASN A 223 10.61 45.13 11.53
C ASN A 223 11.79 44.96 10.56
N ASN A 224 12.68 44.01 10.85
CA ASN A 224 13.93 43.80 10.13
C ASN A 224 14.74 45.11 10.01
N LEU A 225 14.81 45.87 11.11
CA LEU A 225 15.40 47.20 11.15
C LEU A 225 16.65 47.22 12.05
N LEU A 226 17.68 47.94 11.62
CA LEU A 226 18.80 48.31 12.49
C LEU A 226 18.60 49.76 12.93
N SER A 227 18.80 50.05 14.21
CA SER A 227 18.76 51.41 14.74
C SER A 227 19.91 51.66 15.71
N VAL A 228 20.32 52.91 15.82
CA VAL A 228 21.32 53.33 16.81
C VAL A 228 20.74 53.18 18.22
N LEU A 229 21.52 52.64 19.16
CA LEU A 229 21.12 52.56 20.56
C LEU A 229 21.06 53.97 21.16
N GLU A 230 19.94 54.32 21.80
CA GLU A 230 19.85 55.58 22.54
C GLU A 230 20.86 55.58 23.69
N ARG A 231 21.56 56.70 23.86
CA ARG A 231 22.49 56.86 24.98
C ARG A 231 21.69 56.87 26.29
N GLN A 232 22.18 56.16 27.30
CA GLN A 232 21.59 56.28 28.64
C GLN A 232 21.64 57.75 29.09
N PRO A 233 20.55 58.29 29.65
CA PRO A 233 20.54 59.66 30.14
C PRO A 233 21.63 59.82 31.21
N SER A 234 22.37 60.92 31.16
CA SER A 234 23.35 61.24 32.18
C SER A 234 22.66 61.28 33.54
N GLY A 235 23.18 60.51 34.50
CA GLY A 235 22.65 60.45 35.85
C GLY A 235 22.44 61.86 36.39
N ARG A 236 21.26 62.11 36.97
CA ARG A 236 20.95 63.39 37.62
C ARG A 236 21.93 63.54 38.78
N THR A 237 22.86 64.48 38.66
CA THR A 237 23.71 64.93 39.76
C THR A 237 22.96 65.95 40.60
#